data_AF-A0A4R4MSC0-F1
#
_entry.id   AF-A0A4R4MSC0-F1
#
_cell.length_a   1.000
_cell.length_b   1.000
_cell.length_c   1.000
_cell.angle_alpha   90.00
_cell.angle_beta   90.00
_cell.angle_gamma   90.00
#
_symmetry.space_group_name_H-M   'P 1'
#
loop_
_entity.id
_entity.type
_entity.pdbx_description
1 polymer ?
#
loop_
_entity_poly.entity_id
_entity_poly.type
_entity_poly.pdbx_seq_one_letter_code
_entity_poly.pdbx_strand_id
1 'polypeptide(L)'
;MTRIAAVLARQRMSQAAPPGVDPARFLEAVAEDTYEMVAGLELVTPVLITSVPELDEIVWPGTQVIVVGEDEPLKKILARLEADQAAVIAADAPDLPPLLVGKLFRELGRAEITVCPAEHGGAVAMACALPAPGWADPDLDDPDVVAALRAQAPGPRRVATTPGWHRLRTRDDVERLDPGLEGWDNTRALIAAR
;
A
#
# COMPACT_ATOMS: atom_id res chain seq x y z
N MET A 1 11.20 -14.35 13.54
CA MET A 1 10.55 -14.05 12.26
C MET A 1 10.36 -12.55 12.18
N THR A 2 10.97 -11.91 11.18
CA THR A 2 10.92 -10.47 10.92
C THR A 2 9.84 -10.17 9.91
N ARG A 3 9.09 -9.08 10.11
CA ARG A 3 8.02 -8.66 9.22
C ARG A 3 8.18 -7.17 8.91
N ILE A 4 8.03 -6.83 7.64
CA ILE A 4 7.98 -5.44 7.18
C ILE A 4 6.55 -5.12 6.73
N ALA A 5 6.07 -3.93 7.08
CA ALA A 5 4.94 -3.30 6.40
C ALA A 5 5.48 -2.06 5.70
N ALA A 6 5.38 -2.04 4.38
CA ALA A 6 5.97 -1.00 3.54
C ALA A 6 4.88 -0.18 2.85
N VAL A 7 4.96 1.14 2.95
CA VAL A 7 4.11 2.05 2.18
C VAL A 7 4.79 2.34 0.84
N LEU A 8 4.10 2.08 -0.26
CA LEU A 8 4.53 2.37 -1.61
C LEU A 8 3.84 3.62 -2.12
N ALA A 9 4.59 4.72 -2.16
CA ALA A 9 4.15 5.99 -2.71
C ALA A 9 4.75 6.21 -4.10
N ARG A 10 3.93 6.66 -5.05
CA ARG A 10 4.38 6.96 -6.41
C ARG A 10 3.88 8.30 -6.88
N GLN A 11 4.68 8.98 -7.71
CA GLN A 11 4.36 10.33 -8.18
C GLN A 11 3.00 10.39 -8.88
N ARG A 12 2.62 9.35 -9.63
CA ARG A 12 1.31 9.27 -10.30
C ARG A 12 0.11 9.37 -9.36
N MET A 13 0.25 9.01 -8.08
CA MET A 13 -0.86 9.03 -7.12
C MET A 13 -1.36 10.46 -6.85
N SER A 14 -0.53 11.48 -7.09
CA SER A 14 -0.93 12.90 -7.02
C SER A 14 -2.09 13.26 -7.97
N GLN A 15 -2.35 12.47 -9.02
CA GLN A 15 -3.41 12.74 -9.99
C GLN A 15 -4.83 12.69 -9.39
N ALA A 16 -4.99 12.02 -8.24
CA ALA A 16 -6.26 11.91 -7.53
C ALA A 16 -6.61 13.17 -6.72
N ALA A 17 -5.73 14.17 -6.69
CA ALA A 17 -6.00 15.43 -5.99
C ALA A 17 -7.31 16.07 -6.49
N PRO A 18 -8.27 16.35 -5.59
CA PRO A 18 -9.53 16.97 -5.97
C PRO A 18 -9.30 18.41 -6.47
N PRO A 19 -10.24 18.99 -7.24
CA PRO A 19 -10.13 20.37 -7.68
C PRO A 19 -9.89 21.33 -6.51
N GLY A 20 -8.98 22.30 -6.66
CA GLY A 20 -8.66 23.27 -5.60
C GLY A 20 -7.59 22.82 -4.60
N VAL A 21 -7.16 21.55 -4.63
CA VAL A 21 -6.06 21.03 -3.80
C VAL A 21 -4.79 20.88 -4.63
N ASP A 22 -3.65 21.31 -4.09
CA ASP A 22 -2.34 21.11 -4.72
C ASP A 22 -1.99 19.61 -4.80
N PRO A 23 -1.64 19.06 -5.99
CA PRO A 23 -1.38 17.63 -6.15
C PRO A 23 -0.21 17.09 -5.33
N ALA A 24 0.83 17.89 -5.08
CA ALA A 24 1.97 17.45 -4.29
C ALA A 24 1.60 17.40 -2.80
N ARG A 25 0.93 18.44 -2.29
CA ARG A 25 0.38 18.46 -0.91
C ARG A 25 -0.62 17.34 -0.67
N PHE A 26 -1.46 17.03 -1.67
CA PHE A 26 -2.37 15.89 -1.59
C PHE A 26 -1.63 14.57 -1.44
N LEU A 27 -0.62 14.32 -2.29
CA LEU A 27 0.18 13.10 -2.23
C LEU A 27 0.94 12.96 -0.91
N GLU A 28 1.52 14.06 -0.42
CA GLU A 28 2.19 14.13 0.88
C GLU A 28 1.23 13.71 2.01
N ALA A 29 0.04 14.32 2.07
CA ALA A 29 -0.95 14.05 3.11
C ALA A 29 -1.47 12.60 3.10
N VAL A 30 -1.83 12.05 1.92
CA VAL A 30 -2.35 10.67 1.84
C VAL A 30 -1.27 9.64 2.17
N ALA A 31 -0.03 9.91 1.75
CA ALA A 31 1.10 9.03 2.04
C ALA A 31 1.47 9.08 3.53
N GLU A 32 1.42 10.25 4.15
CA GLU A 32 1.69 10.44 5.58
C GLU A 32 0.66 9.71 6.44
N ASP A 33 -0.63 9.89 6.16
CA ASP A 33 -1.69 9.18 6.90
C ASP A 33 -1.56 7.65 6.74
N THR A 34 -1.30 7.16 5.53
CA THR A 34 -1.05 5.74 5.28
C THR A 34 0.21 5.25 6.03
N TYR A 35 1.26 6.06 6.07
CA TYR A 35 2.49 5.77 6.79
C TYR A 35 2.28 5.72 8.30
N GLU A 36 1.59 6.69 8.89
CA GLU A 36 1.30 6.73 10.32
C GLU A 36 0.49 5.50 10.76
N MET A 37 -0.48 5.08 9.94
CA MET A 37 -1.19 3.82 10.15
C MET A 37 -0.24 2.63 10.20
N VAL A 38 0.69 2.53 9.25
CA VAL A 38 1.69 1.44 9.20
C VAL A 38 2.69 1.53 10.36
N ALA A 39 3.13 2.73 10.73
CA ALA A 39 4.04 2.97 11.84
C ALA A 39 3.41 2.63 13.20
N GLY A 40 2.09 2.79 13.33
CA GLY A 40 1.32 2.40 14.50
C GLY A 40 1.06 0.89 14.64
N LEU A 41 1.43 0.07 13.64
CA LEU A 41 1.24 -1.38 13.70
C LEU A 41 2.25 -2.06 14.63
N GLU A 42 1.76 -2.94 15.49
CA GLU A 42 2.62 -3.83 16.26
C GLU A 42 3.16 -5.00 15.41
N LEU A 43 4.32 -5.55 15.80
CA LEU A 43 4.93 -6.76 15.23
C LEU A 43 5.44 -6.65 13.79
N VAL A 44 5.50 -5.44 13.23
CA VAL A 44 6.09 -5.15 11.92
C VAL A 44 7.06 -3.98 12.04
N THR A 45 8.02 -3.90 11.12
CA THR A 45 8.88 -2.74 10.94
C THR A 45 8.34 -1.89 9.78
N PRO A 46 8.06 -0.59 10.00
CA PRO A 46 7.59 0.30 8.94
C PRO A 46 8.72 0.63 7.96
N VAL A 47 8.40 0.69 6.67
CA VAL A 47 9.32 1.09 5.60
C VAL A 47 8.58 2.02 4.66
N LEU A 48 9.23 3.09 4.20
CA LEU A 48 8.73 3.89 3.09
C LEU A 48 9.44 3.47 1.79
N ILE A 49 8.66 3.23 0.74
CA ILE A 49 9.14 2.97 -0.60
C ILE A 49 8.56 4.05 -1.49
N THR A 50 9.40 4.85 -2.14
CA THR A 50 8.92 6.06 -2.83
C THR A 50 9.68 6.38 -4.10
N SER A 51 8.96 6.85 -5.13
CA SER A 51 9.51 7.57 -6.28
C SER A 51 9.34 9.09 -6.18
N VAL A 52 8.68 9.56 -5.12
CA VAL A 52 8.37 10.97 -4.87
C VAL A 52 9.56 11.63 -4.19
N PRO A 53 10.12 12.72 -4.76
CA PRO A 53 11.20 13.48 -4.13
C PRO A 53 10.79 14.03 -2.76
N GLU A 54 11.72 14.03 -1.80
CA GLU A 54 11.58 14.65 -0.46
C GLU A 54 10.44 14.07 0.41
N LEU A 55 9.78 12.99 -0.04
CA LEU A 55 8.73 12.34 0.74
C LEU A 55 9.26 11.63 2.00
N ASP A 56 10.57 11.49 2.15
CA ASP A 56 11.19 10.99 3.38
C ASP A 56 11.04 11.94 4.59
N GLU A 57 10.56 13.17 4.39
CA GLU A 57 10.28 14.08 5.50
C GLU A 57 9.07 13.65 6.36
N ILE A 58 8.17 12.81 5.82
CA ILE A 58 6.95 12.38 6.53
C ILE A 58 7.20 11.25 7.54
N VAL A 59 8.40 10.62 7.53
CA VAL A 59 8.64 9.41 8.32
C VAL A 59 9.33 9.69 9.65
N TRP A 60 9.04 8.85 10.64
CA TRP A 60 9.73 8.87 11.92
C TRP A 60 11.24 8.63 11.76
N PRO A 61 12.09 9.29 12.58
CA PRO A 61 13.54 9.09 12.54
C PRO A 61 13.94 7.62 12.64
N GLY A 62 14.81 7.18 11.74
CA GLY A 62 15.28 5.79 11.66
C GLY A 62 14.40 4.86 10.83
N THR A 63 13.28 5.33 10.30
CA THR A 63 12.51 4.59 9.28
C THR A 63 13.36 4.37 8.04
N GLN A 64 13.39 3.13 7.54
CA GLN A 64 14.06 2.84 6.30
C GLN A 64 13.28 3.45 5.13
N VAL A 65 13.98 4.19 4.27
CA VAL A 65 13.44 4.73 3.02
C VAL A 65 14.14 4.06 1.84
N ILE A 66 13.34 3.56 0.89
CA ILE A 66 13.79 2.89 -0.32
C ILE A 66 13.32 3.70 -1.53
N VAL A 67 14.26 4.40 -2.16
CA VAL A 67 13.98 5.16 -3.39
C VAL A 67 13.86 4.20 -4.58
N VAL A 68 12.77 4.31 -5.34
CA VAL A 68 12.45 3.47 -6.51
C VAL A 68 12.17 4.33 -7.74
N GLY A 69 12.27 3.72 -8.92
CA GLY A 69 11.75 4.35 -10.15
C GLY A 69 10.21 4.37 -10.17
N GLU A 70 9.62 5.37 -10.83
CA GLU A 70 8.16 5.55 -10.96
C GLU A 70 7.44 4.31 -11.51
N ASP A 71 8.10 3.54 -12.37
CA ASP A 71 7.55 2.29 -12.96
C ASP A 71 8.34 1.05 -12.53
N GLU A 72 9.14 1.13 -11.45
CA GLU A 72 9.91 -0.02 -10.97
C GLU A 72 8.94 -1.16 -10.57
N PRO A 73 9.06 -2.37 -11.17
CA PRO A 73 8.14 -3.46 -10.88
C PRO A 73 8.17 -3.88 -9.40
N LEU A 74 7.01 -4.19 -8.83
CA LEU A 74 6.89 -4.57 -7.42
C LEU A 74 7.75 -5.79 -7.08
N LYS A 75 7.94 -6.73 -8.00
CA LYS A 75 8.87 -7.87 -7.84
C LYS A 75 10.31 -7.43 -7.54
N LYS A 76 10.81 -6.39 -8.21
CA LYS A 76 12.16 -5.84 -7.95
C LYS A 76 12.22 -5.12 -6.62
N ILE A 77 11.16 -4.39 -6.28
CA ILE A 77 11.02 -3.71 -4.99
C ILE A 77 11.06 -4.71 -3.83
N LEU A 78 10.28 -5.80 -3.90
CA LEU A 78 10.25 -6.85 -2.89
C LEU A 78 11.63 -7.51 -2.69
N ALA A 79 12.42 -7.65 -3.75
CA ALA A 79 13.77 -8.20 -3.68
C ALA A 79 14.78 -7.31 -2.92
N ARG A 80 14.43 -6.05 -2.64
CA ARG A 80 15.24 -5.10 -1.86
C ARG A 80 14.89 -5.10 -0.38
N LEU A 81 13.82 -5.80 0.03
CA LEU A 81 13.38 -5.87 1.41
C LEU A 81 14.10 -7.00 2.15
N GLU A 82 14.59 -6.69 3.36
CA GLU A 82 15.31 -7.62 4.21
C GLU A 82 14.43 -8.05 5.39
N ALA A 83 13.52 -9.01 5.17
CA ALA A 83 12.68 -9.61 6.20
C ALA A 83 12.27 -11.05 5.82
N ASP A 84 11.58 -11.76 6.72
CA ASP A 84 10.99 -13.07 6.40
C ASP A 84 9.64 -12.94 5.66
N GLN A 85 8.90 -11.87 5.95
CA GLN A 85 7.63 -11.54 5.29
C GLN A 85 7.52 -10.03 5.08
N ALA A 86 6.85 -9.63 4.00
CA ALA A 86 6.53 -8.23 3.75
C ALA A 86 5.07 -8.07 3.36
N ALA A 87 4.44 -6.99 3.85
CA ALA A 87 3.26 -6.39 3.26
C ALA A 87 3.66 -5.09 2.55
N VAL A 88 3.17 -4.87 1.34
CA VAL A 88 3.31 -3.60 0.61
C VAL A 88 1.91 -3.01 0.46
N ILE A 89 1.74 -1.78 0.91
CA ILE A 89 0.50 -1.02 0.99
C ILE A 89 0.61 0.17 0.02
N ALA A 90 -0.39 0.41 -0.80
CA ALA A 90 -0.44 1.60 -1.64
C ALA A 90 -0.68 2.85 -0.78
N ALA A 91 0.10 3.92 -1.00
CA ALA A 91 0.03 5.15 -0.22
C ALA A 91 -1.25 5.98 -0.41
N ASP A 92 -2.07 5.64 -1.42
CA ASP A 92 -3.32 6.31 -1.76
C ASP A 92 -4.54 5.66 -1.07
N ALA A 93 -4.36 5.13 0.15
CA ALA A 93 -5.42 4.55 0.97
C ALA A 93 -5.28 5.03 2.44
N PRO A 94 -5.46 6.34 2.69
CA PRO A 94 -5.14 6.96 3.97
C PRO A 94 -6.03 6.49 5.13
N ASP A 95 -7.23 5.99 4.84
CA ASP A 95 -8.19 5.48 5.83
C ASP A 95 -8.18 3.94 5.93
N LEU A 96 -7.15 3.27 5.39
CA LEU A 96 -7.05 1.81 5.40
C LEU A 96 -7.08 1.26 6.84
N PRO A 97 -8.04 0.38 7.19
CA PRO A 97 -8.12 -0.16 8.54
C PRO A 97 -6.89 -1.04 8.87
N PRO A 98 -6.18 -0.79 10.00
CA PRO A 98 -5.02 -1.58 10.44
C PRO A 98 -5.26 -3.10 10.45
N LEU A 99 -6.49 -3.50 10.79
CA LEU A 99 -6.89 -4.90 10.84
C LEU A 99 -6.78 -5.62 9.48
N LEU A 100 -6.88 -4.90 8.35
CA LEU A 100 -6.73 -5.49 7.02
C LEU A 100 -5.28 -5.89 6.76
N VAL A 101 -4.31 -5.10 7.23
CA VAL A 101 -2.88 -5.46 7.19
C VAL A 101 -2.62 -6.71 8.06
N GLY A 102 -3.20 -6.76 9.26
CA GLY A 102 -3.12 -7.94 10.12
C GLY A 102 -3.71 -9.21 9.46
N LYS A 103 -4.81 -9.07 8.71
CA LYS A 103 -5.40 -10.18 7.94
C LYS A 103 -4.45 -10.66 6.84
N LEU A 104 -3.76 -9.77 6.13
CA LEU A 104 -2.78 -10.16 5.11
C LEU A 104 -1.74 -11.13 5.67
N PHE A 105 -1.10 -10.76 6.78
CA PHE A 105 -0.10 -11.62 7.42
C PHE A 105 -0.67 -12.94 7.94
N ARG A 106 -1.90 -12.91 8.47
CA ARG A 106 -2.57 -14.13 8.96
C ARG A 106 -2.81 -15.14 7.85
N GLU A 107 -3.18 -14.68 6.65
CA GLU A 107 -3.42 -15.53 5.49
C GLU A 107 -2.14 -16.21 4.96
N LEU A 108 -0.95 -15.63 5.20
CA LEU A 108 0.33 -16.24 4.84
C LEU A 108 0.61 -17.57 5.58
N GLY A 109 -0.17 -17.92 6.60
CA GLY A 109 -0.12 -19.26 7.20
C GLY A 109 -0.66 -20.38 6.29
N ARG A 110 -1.34 -20.03 5.20
CA ARG A 110 -1.96 -20.99 4.26
C ARG A 110 -1.77 -20.68 2.78
N ALA A 111 -1.27 -19.51 2.44
CA ALA A 111 -0.98 -19.06 1.09
C ALA A 111 0.42 -18.45 1.00
N GLU A 112 0.98 -18.37 -0.21
CA GLU A 112 2.30 -17.74 -0.43
C GLU A 112 2.17 -16.23 -0.64
N ILE A 113 1.05 -15.82 -1.23
CA ILE A 113 0.69 -14.41 -1.44
C ILE A 113 -0.72 -14.19 -0.92
N THR A 114 -0.93 -13.05 -0.27
CA THR A 114 -2.26 -12.57 0.11
C THR A 114 -2.48 -11.18 -0.46
N VAL A 115 -3.66 -10.94 -1.02
CA VAL A 115 -4.03 -9.66 -1.62
C VAL A 115 -5.22 -9.05 -0.88
N CYS A 116 -5.14 -7.76 -0.58
CA CYS A 116 -6.27 -6.91 -0.21
C CYS A 116 -6.71 -6.17 -1.48
N PRO A 117 -7.79 -6.62 -2.15
CA PRO A 117 -8.22 -6.06 -3.43
C PRO A 117 -8.74 -4.63 -3.26
N ALA A 118 -8.57 -3.81 -4.29
CA ALA A 118 -9.23 -2.51 -4.36
C ALA A 118 -10.63 -2.64 -4.99
N GLU A 119 -11.62 -1.88 -4.49
CA GLU A 119 -13.03 -1.96 -4.93
C GLU A 119 -13.26 -1.77 -6.44
N HIS A 120 -12.35 -1.06 -7.13
CA HIS A 120 -12.41 -0.79 -8.57
C HIS A 120 -11.20 -1.31 -9.35
N GLY A 121 -10.65 -2.43 -8.90
CA GLY A 121 -9.54 -3.11 -9.56
C GLY A 121 -8.18 -2.68 -9.02
N GLY A 122 -7.21 -3.58 -9.13
CA GLY A 122 -5.94 -3.46 -8.41
C GLY A 122 -6.01 -4.02 -6.99
N ALA A 123 -5.00 -3.70 -6.21
CA ALA A 123 -4.89 -4.02 -4.80
C ALA A 123 -4.55 -2.77 -4.00
N VAL A 124 -5.14 -2.68 -2.80
CA VAL A 124 -4.75 -1.70 -1.78
C VAL A 124 -3.47 -2.16 -1.09
N ALA A 125 -3.32 -3.47 -0.90
CA ALA A 125 -2.13 -4.04 -0.31
C ALA A 125 -1.93 -5.51 -0.73
N MET A 126 -0.70 -5.97 -0.63
CA MET A 126 -0.33 -7.38 -0.82
C MET A 126 0.71 -7.79 0.21
N ALA A 127 0.65 -9.02 0.71
CA ALA A 127 1.71 -9.60 1.52
C ALA A 127 2.23 -10.91 0.94
N CYS A 128 3.49 -11.23 1.21
CA CYS A 128 4.14 -12.50 0.84
C CYS A 128 5.29 -12.84 1.78
N ALA A 129 5.74 -14.10 1.73
CA ALA A 129 7.05 -14.46 2.27
C ALA A 129 8.16 -13.90 1.37
N LEU A 130 9.32 -13.59 1.97
CA LEU A 130 10.51 -13.17 1.25
C LEU A 130 11.58 -14.28 1.25
N PRO A 131 12.28 -14.52 0.12
CA PRO A 131 12.07 -13.90 -1.19
C PRO A 131 10.67 -14.23 -1.76
N ALA A 132 10.11 -13.30 -2.51
CA ALA A 132 8.81 -13.48 -3.14
C ALA A 132 8.80 -14.75 -4.02
N PRO A 133 7.67 -15.47 -4.11
CA PRO A 133 7.61 -16.70 -4.89
C PRO A 133 8.06 -16.48 -6.34
N GLY A 134 8.98 -17.31 -6.83
CA GLY A 134 9.62 -17.09 -8.14
C GLY A 134 8.64 -17.04 -9.32
N TRP A 135 7.49 -17.72 -9.19
CA TRP A 135 6.41 -17.74 -10.18
C TRP A 135 5.61 -16.45 -10.24
N ALA A 136 5.63 -15.63 -9.19
CA ALA A 136 4.78 -14.45 -9.07
C ALA A 136 5.43 -13.23 -9.73
N ASP A 137 4.60 -12.45 -10.41
CA ASP A 137 4.90 -11.12 -10.91
C ASP A 137 3.77 -10.18 -10.47
N PRO A 138 3.81 -9.70 -9.21
CA PRO A 138 2.74 -8.89 -8.65
C PRO A 138 2.78 -7.46 -9.17
N ASP A 139 1.60 -6.86 -9.33
CA ASP A 139 1.41 -5.44 -9.61
C ASP A 139 0.15 -4.97 -8.87
N LEU A 140 0.27 -3.96 -8.00
CA LEU A 140 -0.87 -3.42 -7.26
C LEU A 140 -1.83 -2.63 -8.15
N ASP A 141 -1.37 -2.16 -9.31
CA ASP A 141 -2.17 -1.38 -10.24
C ASP A 141 -2.84 -2.24 -11.32
N ASP A 142 -2.49 -3.53 -11.45
CA ASP A 142 -3.16 -4.50 -12.34
C ASP A 142 -4.64 -4.63 -11.95
N PRO A 143 -5.59 -4.21 -12.81
CA PRO A 143 -7.03 -4.26 -12.53
C PRO A 143 -7.52 -5.62 -12.02
N ASP A 144 -6.90 -6.71 -12.49
CA ASP A 144 -7.26 -8.09 -12.20
C ASP A 144 -6.16 -8.84 -11.42
N VAL A 145 -5.34 -8.13 -10.63
CA VAL A 145 -4.17 -8.66 -9.89
C VAL A 145 -4.37 -10.02 -9.24
N VAL A 146 -5.53 -10.27 -8.61
CA VAL A 146 -5.83 -11.57 -7.99
C VAL A 146 -5.94 -12.69 -9.02
N ALA A 147 -6.64 -12.43 -10.14
CA ALA A 147 -6.79 -13.40 -11.21
C ALA A 147 -5.45 -13.61 -11.95
N ALA A 148 -4.71 -12.53 -12.22
CA ALA A 148 -3.39 -12.60 -12.83
C ALA A 148 -2.41 -13.45 -12.00
N LEU A 149 -2.30 -13.19 -10.69
CA LEU A 149 -1.45 -13.99 -9.80
C LEU A 149 -1.90 -15.45 -9.71
N ARG A 150 -3.22 -15.72 -9.68
CA ARG A 150 -3.73 -17.10 -9.67
C ARG A 150 -3.42 -17.84 -10.97
N ALA A 151 -3.43 -17.16 -12.12
CA ALA A 151 -3.07 -17.74 -13.40
C ALA A 151 -1.57 -18.08 -13.50
N GLN A 152 -0.72 -17.30 -12.84
CA GLN A 152 0.73 -17.56 -12.74
C GLN A 152 1.05 -18.69 -11.74
N ALA A 153 0.20 -18.90 -10.75
CA ALA A 153 0.46 -19.82 -9.65
C ALA A 153 0.53 -21.29 -10.10
N PRO A 154 1.46 -22.09 -9.55
CA PRO A 154 1.56 -23.52 -9.84
C PRO A 154 0.41 -24.35 -9.23
N GLY A 155 -0.53 -23.72 -8.53
CA GLY A 155 -1.68 -24.39 -7.94
C GLY A 155 -2.71 -23.44 -7.32
N PRO A 156 -3.95 -23.92 -7.11
CA PRO A 156 -5.11 -23.07 -6.80
C PRO A 156 -5.10 -22.44 -5.40
N ARG A 157 -4.22 -22.89 -4.49
CA ARG A 157 -4.18 -22.44 -3.08
C ARG A 157 -2.99 -21.54 -2.76
N ARG A 158 -2.31 -20.98 -3.77
CA ARG A 158 -1.11 -20.14 -3.57
C ARG A 158 -1.43 -18.67 -3.28
N VAL A 159 -2.60 -18.19 -3.71
CA VAL A 159 -3.03 -16.79 -3.59
C VAL A 159 -4.33 -16.70 -2.77
N ALA A 160 -4.24 -16.08 -1.60
CA ALA A 160 -5.38 -15.76 -0.75
C ALA A 160 -5.84 -14.31 -0.95
N THR A 161 -7.05 -14.01 -0.48
CA THR A 161 -7.61 -12.65 -0.50
C THR A 161 -8.18 -12.30 0.87
N THR A 162 -8.05 -11.05 1.27
CA THR A 162 -8.77 -10.46 2.41
C THR A 162 -10.01 -9.69 1.90
N PRO A 163 -10.87 -9.15 2.78
CA PRO A 163 -11.78 -8.08 2.37
C PRO A 163 -11.00 -6.95 1.69
N GLY A 164 -11.64 -6.34 0.70
CA GLY A 164 -11.08 -5.20 -0.03
C GLY A 164 -11.23 -3.89 0.72
N TRP A 165 -10.62 -2.85 0.15
CA TRP A 165 -10.76 -1.47 0.57
C TRP A 165 -10.72 -0.55 -0.66
N HIS A 166 -11.00 0.74 -0.51
CA HIS A 166 -10.88 1.68 -1.61
C HIS A 166 -9.48 2.31 -1.67
N ARG A 167 -9.14 2.90 -2.82
CA ARG A 167 -7.96 3.72 -3.04
C ARG A 167 -8.42 5.03 -3.68
N LEU A 168 -7.69 6.11 -3.43
CA LEU A 168 -7.91 7.43 -4.01
C LEU A 168 -7.16 7.50 -5.35
N ARG A 169 -7.78 7.02 -6.44
CA ARG A 169 -7.13 6.93 -7.77
C ARG A 169 -7.61 8.00 -8.74
N THR A 170 -8.77 8.57 -8.48
CA THR A 170 -9.42 9.63 -9.23
C THR A 170 -9.82 10.78 -8.30
N ARG A 171 -10.14 11.94 -8.89
CA ARG A 171 -10.50 13.15 -8.14
C ARG A 171 -11.76 12.99 -7.28
N ASP A 172 -12.66 12.09 -7.68
CA ASP A 172 -13.94 11.88 -7.03
C ASP A 172 -13.85 10.82 -5.90
N ASP A 173 -12.75 10.06 -5.84
CA ASP A 173 -12.60 9.00 -4.83
C ASP A 173 -12.51 9.54 -3.40
N VAL A 174 -12.20 10.84 -3.22
CA VAL A 174 -12.25 11.49 -1.89
C VAL A 174 -13.64 11.45 -1.26
N GLU A 175 -14.71 11.28 -2.06
CA GLU A 175 -16.08 11.14 -1.57
C GLU A 175 -16.32 9.80 -0.85
N ARG A 176 -15.39 8.85 -0.97
CA ARG A 176 -15.45 7.53 -0.30
C ARG A 176 -14.93 7.56 1.13
N LEU A 177 -14.11 8.57 1.46
CA LEU A 177 -13.54 8.72 2.79
C LEU A 177 -14.68 8.98 3.78
N ASP A 178 -14.73 8.18 4.85
CA ASP A 178 -15.73 8.35 5.89
C ASP A 178 -15.24 9.41 6.90
N PRO A 179 -15.93 10.57 7.02
CA PRO A 179 -15.58 11.60 7.99
C PRO A 179 -15.62 11.11 9.45
N GLY A 180 -16.28 9.99 9.76
CA GLY A 180 -16.28 9.40 11.09
C GLY A 180 -15.06 8.55 11.42
N LEU A 181 -14.22 8.18 10.44
CA LEU A 181 -13.05 7.33 10.67
C LEU A 181 -11.81 8.14 11.07
N GLU A 182 -11.15 7.75 12.15
CA GLU A 182 -9.87 8.33 12.56
C GLU A 182 -8.70 7.81 11.70
N GLY A 183 -7.53 8.46 11.79
CA GLY A 183 -6.28 7.97 11.19
C GLY A 183 -5.91 8.56 9.84
N TRP A 184 -6.67 9.54 9.34
CA TRP A 184 -6.36 10.28 8.10
C TRP A 184 -6.46 11.80 8.27
N ASP A 185 -5.93 12.29 9.39
CA ASP A 185 -6.13 13.67 9.83
C ASP A 185 -5.49 14.70 8.89
N ASN A 186 -4.33 14.39 8.28
CA ASN A 186 -3.67 15.31 7.35
C ASN A 186 -4.49 15.47 6.06
N THR A 187 -4.91 14.37 5.47
CA THR A 187 -5.75 14.33 4.27
C THR A 187 -7.09 15.02 4.53
N ARG A 188 -7.69 14.78 5.69
CA ARG A 188 -8.94 15.43 6.14
C ARG A 188 -8.78 16.94 6.23
N ALA A 189 -7.75 17.41 6.92
CA ALA A 189 -7.50 18.83 7.10
C ALA A 189 -7.29 19.53 5.75
N LEU A 190 -6.53 18.90 4.86
CA LEU A 190 -6.26 19.42 3.52
C LEU A 190 -7.53 19.53 2.66
N ILE A 191 -8.36 18.49 2.62
CA ILE A 191 -9.61 18.49 1.82
C ILE A 191 -10.64 19.47 2.41
N ALA A 192 -10.71 19.59 3.73
CA ALA A 192 -11.61 20.53 4.39
C ALA A 192 -11.22 22.01 4.16
N ALA A 193 -9.97 22.29 3.82
CA ALA A 193 -9.45 23.63 3.52
C ALA A 193 -9.62 24.06 2.06
N ARG A 194 -10.18 23.20 1.19
CA ARG A 194 -10.49 23.49 -0.21
C ARG A 194 -11.42 24.68 -0.41
#